data_AF-A0A7S0YNZ8-F1
#
_entry.id   AF-A0A7S0YNZ8-F1
#
_cell.length_a   1.000
_cell.length_b   1.000
_cell.length_c   1.000
_cell.angle_alpha   90.00
_cell.angle_beta   90.00
_cell.angle_gamma   90.00
#
_symmetry.space_group_name_H-M   'P 1'
#
loop_
_entity.id
_entity.type
_entity.pdbx_description
1 polymer ?
#
loop_
_entity_poly.entity_id
_entity_poly.type
_entity_poly.pdbx_seq_one_letter_code
_entity_poly.pdbx_strand_id
1 'polypeptide(L)'
;IFCFLFTMEVSLNLFAHWYWEFLSNPWSILDLLVISVSVFSVVGLSAGGGQGTVFRAVRALRVVRLAGRLHSLGKIINALVFSILPVFHAFIVAMIVASIFSVMGVEFFKDYP
;
A
#
# COMPACT_ATOMS: atom_id res chain seq x y z
N ILE A 1 -14.24 -6.42 23.82
CA ILE A 1 -14.61 -5.13 24.46
C ILE A 1 -13.43 -4.15 24.38
N PHE A 2 -12.45 -4.16 25.30
CA PHE A 2 -11.40 -3.10 25.38
C PHE A 2 -10.71 -2.73 24.06
N CYS A 3 -10.21 -3.70 23.30
CA CYS A 3 -9.53 -3.44 22.02
C CYS A 3 -10.46 -2.81 20.96
N PHE A 4 -11.76 -3.13 20.99
CA PHE A 4 -12.75 -2.54 20.10
C PHE A 4 -13.06 -1.09 20.47
N LEU A 5 -13.28 -0.80 21.77
CA LEU A 5 -13.47 0.57 22.28
C LEU A 5 -12.27 1.45 21.93
N PHE A 6 -11.05 1.00 22.23
CA PHE A 6 -9.83 1.75 21.95
C PHE A 6 -9.60 1.98 20.44
N THR A 7 -9.99 1.02 19.59
CA THR A 7 -9.95 1.19 18.13
C THR A 7 -11.00 2.21 17.68
N MET A 8 -12.24 2.13 18.19
CA MET A 8 -13.33 3.03 17.84
C MET A 8 -13.04 4.48 18.28
N GLU A 9 -12.50 4.68 19.47
CA GLU A 9 -12.16 6.00 20.02
C GLU A 9 -11.05 6.69 19.21
N VAL A 10 -9.98 5.95 18.85
CA VAL A 10 -8.93 6.43 17.94
C VAL A 10 -9.48 6.70 16.53
N SER A 11 -10.47 5.93 16.07
CA SER A 11 -11.10 6.14 14.76
C SER A 11 -11.96 7.41 14.73
N LEU A 12 -12.80 7.61 15.74
CA LEU A 12 -13.68 8.78 15.87
C LEU A 12 -12.88 10.09 16.02
N ASN A 13 -11.85 10.08 16.85
CA ASN A 13 -11.01 11.26 17.09
C ASN A 13 -10.22 11.69 15.83
N LEU A 14 -9.98 10.75 14.88
CA LEU A 14 -9.40 11.05 13.58
C LEU A 14 -10.46 11.50 12.56
N PHE A 15 -11.64 10.87 12.54
CA PHE A 15 -12.78 11.30 11.71
C PHE A 15 -13.31 12.70 12.07
N ALA A 16 -13.07 13.18 13.29
CA ALA A 16 -13.42 14.53 13.72
C ALA A 16 -12.63 15.65 13.00
N HIS A 17 -11.49 15.34 12.37
CA HIS A 17 -10.60 16.31 11.71
C HIS A 17 -10.76 16.36 10.17
N TRP A 18 -11.81 15.75 9.61
CA TRP A 18 -11.66 15.03 8.35
C TRP A 18 -11.85 15.80 7.01
N TYR A 19 -13.02 16.40 6.79
CA TYR A 19 -13.72 16.07 5.54
C TYR A 19 -13.22 16.66 4.20
N TRP A 20 -12.38 17.71 4.17
CA TRP A 20 -11.96 18.35 2.91
C TRP A 20 -10.46 18.25 2.59
N GLU A 21 -9.58 18.67 3.50
CA GLU A 21 -8.13 18.73 3.24
C GLU A 21 -7.43 17.36 3.28
N PHE A 22 -7.98 16.40 4.02
CA PHE A 22 -7.38 15.09 4.29
C PHE A 22 -7.63 14.05 3.17
N LEU A 23 -8.48 14.37 2.16
CA LEU A 23 -8.50 13.69 0.86
C LEU A 23 -7.38 14.15 -0.10
N SER A 24 -6.85 15.37 0.07
CA SER A 24 -5.74 15.89 -0.74
C SER A 24 -4.37 15.35 -0.28
N ASN A 25 -4.31 14.79 0.93
CA ASN A 25 -3.07 14.37 1.57
C ASN A 25 -2.90 12.83 1.50
N PRO A 26 -1.87 12.30 0.80
CA PRO A 26 -1.68 10.85 0.67
C PRO A 26 -1.36 10.17 2.01
N TRP A 27 -0.66 10.86 2.92
CA TRP A 27 -0.39 10.39 4.28
C TRP A 27 -1.66 10.19 5.10
N SER A 28 -2.65 11.06 4.90
CA SER A 28 -3.95 10.99 5.55
C SER A 28 -4.74 9.77 5.05
N ILE A 29 -4.81 9.56 3.73
CA ILE A 29 -5.46 8.40 3.11
C ILE A 29 -4.89 7.06 3.61
N LEU A 30 -3.57 6.97 3.83
CA LEU A 30 -2.95 5.77 4.40
C LEU A 30 -3.41 5.48 5.84
N ASP A 31 -3.69 6.50 6.65
CA ASP A 31 -4.14 6.29 8.04
C ASP A 31 -5.58 5.77 8.10
N LEU A 32 -6.49 6.29 7.26
CA LEU A 32 -7.84 5.71 7.10
C LEU A 32 -7.76 4.24 6.70
N LEU A 33 -6.92 3.88 5.73
CA LEU A 33 -6.77 2.50 5.27
C LEU A 33 -6.26 1.58 6.39
N VAL A 34 -5.29 2.05 7.19
CA VAL A 34 -4.79 1.29 8.36
C VAL A 34 -5.88 1.10 9.41
N ILE A 35 -6.73 2.11 9.65
CA ILE A 35 -7.84 2.01 10.59
C ILE A 35 -8.91 1.04 10.10
N SER A 36 -9.36 1.15 8.85
CA SER A 36 -10.41 0.25 8.31
C SER A 36 -9.94 -1.21 8.28
N VAL A 37 -8.69 -1.46 7.88
CA VAL A 37 -8.10 -2.80 7.92
C VAL A 37 -7.87 -3.28 9.36
N SER A 38 -7.53 -2.39 10.32
CA SER A 38 -7.39 -2.78 11.73
C SER A 38 -8.74 -3.16 12.34
N VAL A 39 -9.82 -2.44 12.04
CA VAL A 39 -11.21 -2.80 12.42
C VAL A 39 -11.60 -4.14 11.80
N PHE A 40 -11.40 -4.31 10.49
CA PHE A 40 -11.69 -5.56 9.79
C PHE A 40 -10.89 -6.74 10.37
N SER A 41 -9.64 -6.52 10.80
CA SER A 41 -8.83 -7.55 11.45
C SER A 41 -9.38 -7.98 12.81
N VAL A 42 -9.98 -7.08 13.58
CA VAL A 42 -10.61 -7.42 14.88
C VAL A 42 -11.90 -8.21 14.66
N VAL A 43 -12.70 -7.85 13.66
CA VAL A 43 -13.93 -8.58 13.30
C VAL A 43 -13.62 -9.94 12.67
N GLY A 44 -12.67 -9.99 11.73
CA GLY A 44 -12.26 -11.21 11.03
C GLY A 44 -11.61 -12.27 11.93
N LEU A 45 -11.00 -11.85 13.06
CA LEU A 45 -10.49 -12.77 14.08
C LEU A 45 -11.61 -13.60 14.75
N SER A 46 -12.83 -13.08 14.83
CA SER A 46 -13.99 -13.81 15.34
C SER A 46 -14.60 -14.77 14.32
N ALA A 47 -14.17 -14.74 13.05
CA ALA A 47 -14.73 -15.55 11.96
C ALA A 47 -13.91 -16.82 11.62
N GLY A 48 -12.84 -17.11 12.37
CA GLY A 48 -12.06 -18.36 12.26
C GLY A 48 -11.22 -18.57 10.99
N GLY A 49 -11.46 -17.82 9.92
CA GLY A 49 -10.75 -17.95 8.63
C GLY A 49 -9.27 -17.54 8.70
N GLY A 50 -8.40 -18.37 8.12
CA GLY A 50 -6.93 -18.27 8.20
C GLY A 50 -6.28 -17.07 7.49
N GLN A 51 -6.51 -15.85 7.97
CA GLN A 51 -6.05 -14.59 7.35
C GLN A 51 -4.61 -14.18 7.73
N GLY A 52 -3.70 -15.12 8.00
CA GLY A 52 -2.35 -14.85 8.53
C GLY A 52 -1.51 -13.85 7.71
N THR A 53 -1.71 -13.82 6.39
CA THR A 53 -1.07 -12.85 5.48
C THR A 53 -1.60 -11.42 5.68
N VAL A 54 -2.91 -11.25 5.87
CA VAL A 54 -3.53 -9.94 6.16
C VAL A 54 -2.98 -9.40 7.48
N PHE A 55 -2.93 -10.22 8.53
CA PHE A 55 -2.36 -9.82 9.83
C PHE A 55 -0.87 -9.44 9.77
N ARG A 56 -0.09 -10.00 8.83
CA ARG A 56 1.28 -9.54 8.55
C ARG A 56 1.28 -8.18 7.85
N ALA A 57 0.42 -7.96 6.85
CA ALA A 57 0.26 -6.67 6.18
C ALA A 57 -0.14 -5.54 7.15
N VAL A 58 -1.08 -5.78 8.09
CA VAL A 58 -1.47 -4.77 9.11
C VAL A 58 -0.27 -4.35 9.96
N ARG A 59 0.62 -5.28 10.32
CA ARG A 59 1.84 -4.98 11.09
C ARG A 59 2.84 -4.15 10.28
N ALA A 60 3.03 -4.49 9.00
CA ALA A 60 3.91 -3.73 8.10
C ALA A 60 3.38 -2.29 7.88
N LEU A 61 2.08 -2.11 7.66
CA LEU A 61 1.47 -0.79 7.49
C LEU A 61 1.60 0.11 8.72
N ARG A 62 1.62 -0.46 9.94
CA ARG A 62 1.92 0.32 11.17
C ARG A 62 3.33 0.90 11.19
N VAL A 63 4.31 0.21 10.61
CA VAL A 63 5.69 0.74 10.43
C VAL A 63 5.70 1.89 9.41
N VAL A 64 4.95 1.75 8.31
CA VAL A 64 4.78 2.83 7.31
C VAL A 64 4.11 4.08 7.94
N ARG A 65 3.12 3.89 8.83
CA ARG A 65 2.50 5.00 9.59
C ARG A 65 3.52 5.71 10.50
N LEU A 66 4.44 4.97 11.14
CA LEU A 66 5.55 5.58 11.90
C LEU A 66 6.48 6.38 11.00
N ALA A 67 6.81 5.89 9.81
CA ALA A 67 7.64 6.61 8.84
C ALA A 67 6.99 7.94 8.42
N GLY A 68 5.67 7.96 8.20
CA GLY A 68 4.93 9.20 7.88
C GLY A 68 4.94 10.25 8.99
N ARG A 69 4.97 9.83 10.27
CA ARG A 69 5.10 10.75 11.42
C ARG A 69 6.50 11.35 11.57
N LEU A 70 7.52 10.72 10.99
CA LEU A 70 8.89 11.20 11.03
C LEU A 70 9.18 12.05 9.79
N HIS A 71 9.08 13.37 9.93
CA HIS A 71 9.27 14.36 8.86
C HIS A 71 10.48 14.04 7.94
N SER A 72 11.61 13.62 8.51
CA SER A 72 12.81 13.21 7.75
C SER A 72 12.55 12.06 6.76
N LEU A 73 11.85 11.00 7.19
CA LEU A 73 11.46 9.88 6.31
C LEU A 73 10.36 10.29 5.33
N GLY A 74 9.45 11.18 5.74
CA GLY A 74 8.43 11.76 4.87
C GLY A 74 9.00 12.43 3.61
N LYS A 75 10.13 13.15 3.74
CA LYS A 75 10.84 13.75 2.58
C LYS A 75 11.37 12.69 1.60
N ILE A 76 11.98 11.63 2.12
CA ILE A 76 12.54 10.53 1.31
C ILE A 76 11.42 9.82 0.54
N ILE A 77 10.30 9.53 1.22
CA ILE A 77 9.15 8.86 0.61
C ILE A 77 8.46 9.76 -0.43
N ASN A 78 8.38 11.08 -0.19
CA ASN A 78 7.88 12.02 -1.20
C ASN A 78 8.78 12.07 -2.45
N ALA A 79 10.10 12.07 -2.28
CA ALA A 79 11.05 12.02 -3.40
C ALA A 79 10.94 10.70 -4.19
N LEU A 80 10.74 9.56 -3.51
CA LEU A 80 10.49 8.27 -4.14
C LEU A 80 9.18 8.27 -4.95
N VAL A 81 8.09 8.82 -4.40
CA VAL A 81 6.80 8.95 -5.10
C VAL A 81 6.92 9.87 -6.33
N PHE A 82 7.63 11.00 -6.22
CA PHE A 82 7.89 11.88 -7.36
C PHE A 82 8.71 11.17 -8.47
N SER A 83 9.64 10.31 -8.07
CA SER A 83 10.48 9.52 -8.99
C SER A 83 9.72 8.37 -9.67
N ILE A 84 8.55 7.96 -9.17
CA ILE A 84 7.82 6.78 -9.66
C ILE A 84 7.25 6.99 -11.06
N LEU A 85 6.89 8.23 -11.43
CA LEU A 85 6.32 8.56 -12.73
C LEU A 85 7.37 8.47 -13.86
N PRO A 86 8.58 9.08 -13.75
CA PRO A 86 9.70 8.81 -14.66
C PRO A 86 10.05 7.33 -14.79
N VAL A 87 10.08 6.59 -13.67
CA VAL A 87 10.35 5.14 -13.68
C VAL A 87 9.27 4.37 -14.42
N PHE A 88 7.99 4.76 -14.29
CA PHE A 88 6.89 4.12 -15.02
C PHE A 88 6.99 4.33 -16.55
N HIS A 89 7.39 5.52 -17.00
CA HIS A 89 7.67 5.75 -18.42
C HIS A 89 8.81 4.88 -18.95
N ALA A 90 9.92 4.77 -18.20
CA ALA A 90 11.04 3.89 -18.55
C ALA A 90 10.62 2.39 -18.54
N PHE A 91 9.77 1.99 -17.60
CA PHE A 91 9.24 0.62 -17.51
C PHE A 91 8.36 0.25 -18.71
N ILE A 92 7.53 1.17 -19.21
CA ILE A 92 6.75 0.94 -20.45
C ILE A 92 7.68 0.68 -21.64
N VAL A 93 8.74 1.46 -21.81
CA VAL A 93 9.71 1.26 -22.90
C VAL A 93 10.43 -0.08 -22.75
N ALA A 94 10.86 -0.43 -21.53
CA ALA A 94 11.49 -1.71 -21.24
C ALA A 94 10.56 -2.91 -21.52
N MET A 95 9.28 -2.81 -21.19
CA MET A 95 8.26 -3.83 -21.51
C MET A 95 8.09 -4.02 -23.02
N ILE A 96 8.02 -2.94 -23.81
CA ILE A 96 7.91 -3.03 -25.28
C ILE A 96 9.13 -3.74 -25.88
N VAL A 97 10.34 -3.37 -25.45
CA VAL A 97 11.58 -4.01 -25.90
C VAL A 97 11.62 -5.48 -25.49
N ALA A 98 11.25 -5.81 -24.25
CA ALA A 98 11.16 -7.19 -23.78
C ALA A 98 10.14 -8.04 -24.56
N SER A 99 8.99 -7.48 -24.96
CA SER A 99 8.02 -8.16 -25.82
C SER A 99 8.61 -8.47 -27.21
N ILE A 100 9.36 -7.55 -27.81
CA ILE A 100 10.02 -7.79 -29.11
C ILE A 100 11.04 -8.93 -29.01
N PHE A 101 11.92 -8.91 -28.00
CA PHE A 101 12.88 -10.00 -27.77
C PHE A 101 12.19 -11.33 -27.45
N SER A 102 11.06 -11.32 -26.73
CA SER A 102 10.28 -12.53 -26.43
C SER A 102 9.70 -13.17 -27.70
N VAL A 103 9.15 -12.37 -28.63
CA VAL A 103 8.64 -12.88 -29.92
C VAL A 103 9.78 -13.42 -30.79
N MET A 104 10.89 -12.70 -30.89
CA MET A 104 12.08 -13.19 -31.64
C MET A 104 12.62 -14.50 -31.04
N GLY A 105 12.67 -14.62 -29.72
CA GLY A 105 13.09 -15.84 -29.04
C GLY A 105 12.17 -17.03 -29.31
N VAL A 106 10.85 -16.83 -29.24
CA VAL A 106 9.87 -17.89 -29.56
C VAL A 106 10.04 -18.37 -30.99
N GLU A 107 10.10 -17.48 -31.98
CA GLU A 107 10.26 -17.90 -33.38
C GLU A 107 11.63 -18.55 -33.64
N PHE A 108 12.71 -18.09 -33.01
CA PHE A 108 14.05 -18.67 -33.22
C PHE A 108 14.23 -20.09 -32.63
N PHE A 109 13.52 -20.42 -31.54
CA PHE A 109 13.58 -21.75 -30.91
C PHE A 109 12.45 -22.71 -31.34
N LYS A 110 11.52 -22.26 -32.18
CA LYS A 110 10.36 -23.00 -32.68
C LYS A 110 10.70 -23.99 -33.81
N ASP A 111 11.76 -23.71 -34.58
CA ASP A 111 12.25 -24.57 -35.67
C ASP A 111 13.36 -25.54 -35.23
N TYR A 112 13.65 -25.63 -33.92
CA TYR A 112 14.52 -26.65 -33.34
C TYR A 112 13.71 -27.92 -32.95
N PRO A 113 14.16 -29.14 -33.33
CA PRO A 113 13.48 -30.40 -33.02
C PRO A 113 13.75 -30.91 -31.58
#